data_AF-A0A7S0XV17-F1
#
_entry.id   AF-A0A7S0XV17-F1
#
_cell.length_a   1.000
_cell.length_b   1.000
_cell.length_c   1.000
_cell.angle_alpha   90.00
_cell.angle_beta   90.00
_cell.angle_gamma   90.00
#
_symmetry.space_group_name_H-M   'P 1'
#
loop_
_entity.id
_entity.type
_entity.pdbx_description
1 polymer ?
#
loop_
_entity_poly.entity_id
_entity_poly.type
_entity_poly.pdbx_seq_one_letter_code
_entity_poly.pdbx_strand_id
1 'polypeptide(L)'
;GRTGKEGTVASNQGVAGAASAREAQQQPPRDASRLCKCKKSKCIRQYCICFRAGVLCQGCDCVECLNDGDHEEERLAAVEHIKTSDPLAFVDKLAPEVG
;
A
#
# COMPACT_ATOMS: atom_id res chain seq x y z
N GLY A 1 64.87 -6.31 -8.22
CA GLY A 1 64.06 -7.46 -7.80
C GLY A 1 64.23 -7.72 -6.32
N ARG A 2 63.13 -7.69 -5.57
CA ARG A 2 62.83 -8.51 -4.39
C ARG A 2 61.34 -8.33 -4.08
N THR A 3 60.70 -9.45 -3.84
CA THR A 3 59.26 -9.71 -3.80
C THR A 3 58.70 -9.73 -2.39
N GLY A 4 57.39 -9.43 -2.29
CA GLY A 4 56.47 -9.92 -1.25
C GLY A 4 56.13 -8.93 -0.14
N LYS A 5 54.94 -8.93 0.46
CA LYS A 5 53.64 -9.57 0.18
C LYS A 5 52.61 -8.86 1.09
N GLU A 6 51.34 -9.01 0.74
CA GLU A 6 50.16 -8.26 1.15
C GLU A 6 49.79 -8.29 2.64
N GLY A 7 49.00 -7.29 3.03
CA GLY A 7 47.99 -7.38 4.10
C GLY A 7 47.72 -6.01 4.74
N THR A 8 46.51 -5.57 5.07
CA THR A 8 45.13 -5.98 4.80
C THR A 8 44.28 -4.74 5.11
N VAL A 9 43.12 -4.66 4.46
CA VAL A 9 42.13 -3.58 4.36
C VAL A 9 41.57 -2.96 5.65
N ALA A 10 41.00 -1.77 5.44
CA ALA A 10 40.29 -0.87 6.34
C ALA A 10 38.89 -1.34 6.81
N SER A 11 38.37 -0.54 7.75
CA SER A 11 36.94 -0.22 7.98
C SER A 11 36.14 -1.06 8.99
N ASN A 12 36.12 -0.54 10.21
CA ASN A 12 34.99 -0.23 11.08
C ASN A 12 33.62 -0.86 10.72
N GLN A 13 33.08 -1.68 11.63
CA GLN A 13 31.64 -1.97 11.73
C GLN A 13 31.27 -2.68 13.03
N GLY A 14 30.12 -2.29 13.62
CA GLY A 14 29.30 -3.17 14.45
C GLY A 14 28.97 -2.69 15.87
N VAL A 15 28.08 -1.71 16.02
CA VAL A 15 27.20 -1.68 17.21
C VAL A 15 25.83 -2.17 16.77
N ALA A 16 25.44 -3.33 17.30
CA ALA A 16 24.22 -4.02 16.97
C ALA A 16 23.00 -3.33 17.62
N GLY A 17 22.06 -2.93 16.76
CA GLY A 17 20.62 -3.22 16.89
C GLY A 17 19.89 -2.71 18.13
N ALA A 18 19.22 -1.56 17.98
CA ALA A 18 18.05 -1.22 18.78
C ALA A 18 16.89 -2.18 18.44
N ALA A 19 16.57 -3.10 19.36
CA ALA A 19 15.35 -3.89 19.30
C ALA A 19 14.26 -3.20 20.13
N SER A 20 13.49 -2.30 19.52
CA SER A 20 12.22 -1.87 20.12
C SER A 20 11.10 -2.77 19.63
N ALA A 21 10.33 -3.24 20.59
CA ALA A 21 9.31 -4.27 20.46
C ALA A 21 8.26 -3.92 19.40
N ARG A 22 7.84 -4.96 18.67
CA ARG A 22 6.79 -4.89 17.66
C ARG A 22 5.46 -4.76 18.38
N GLU A 23 4.97 -3.54 18.54
CA GLU A 23 3.59 -3.29 18.92
C GLU A 23 2.68 -3.85 17.82
N ALA A 24 2.03 -4.97 18.13
CA ALA A 24 0.95 -5.53 17.34
C ALA A 24 -0.21 -4.53 17.35
N GLN A 25 -0.25 -3.68 16.33
CA GLN A 25 -1.32 -2.72 16.10
C GLN A 25 -2.62 -3.50 15.82
N GLN A 26 -3.38 -3.80 16.86
CA GLN A 26 -4.75 -4.28 16.73
C GLN A 26 -5.56 -3.14 16.10
N GLN A 27 -5.78 -3.22 14.78
CA GLN A 27 -6.61 -2.27 14.05
C GLN A 27 -8.00 -2.24 14.73
N PRO A 28 -8.60 -1.06 14.97
CA PRO A 28 -9.95 -0.99 15.53
C PRO A 28 -10.91 -1.79 14.63
N PRO A 29 -11.95 -2.43 15.21
CA PRO A 29 -12.92 -3.18 14.43
C PRO A 29 -13.49 -2.28 13.35
N ARG A 30 -13.28 -2.67 12.09
CA ARG A 30 -13.73 -1.88 10.95
C ARG A 30 -15.26 -1.85 10.94
N ASP A 31 -15.83 -0.67 10.79
CA ASP A 31 -17.28 -0.51 10.61
C ASP A 31 -17.75 -1.41 9.46
N ALA A 32 -18.70 -2.31 9.74
CA ALA A 32 -19.27 -3.20 8.73
C ALA A 32 -19.90 -2.44 7.54
N SER A 33 -20.28 -1.18 7.75
CA SER A 33 -20.76 -0.26 6.71
C SER A 33 -19.70 0.08 5.65
N ARG A 34 -18.42 -0.19 5.91
CA ARG A 34 -17.29 0.03 4.99
C ARG A 34 -16.87 -1.21 4.20
N LEU A 35 -17.56 -2.35 4.39
CA LEU A 35 -17.27 -3.59 3.64
C LEU A 35 -17.93 -3.56 2.26
N CYS A 36 -17.13 -3.75 1.21
CA CYS A 36 -17.67 -3.79 -0.14
C CYS A 36 -18.27 -5.17 -0.49
N LYS A 37 -19.19 -5.19 -1.46
CA LYS A 37 -19.81 -6.41 -2.03
C LYS A 37 -19.63 -6.47 -3.55
N CYS A 38 -18.48 -6.02 -4.03
CA CYS A 38 -18.20 -5.86 -5.45
C CYS A 38 -18.20 -7.21 -6.19
N LYS A 39 -18.90 -7.29 -7.34
CA LYS A 39 -18.95 -8.51 -8.16
C LYS A 39 -18.18 -8.43 -9.48
N LYS A 40 -18.06 -7.23 -10.07
CA LYS A 40 -17.50 -7.03 -11.42
C LYS A 40 -16.26 -6.14 -11.45
N SER A 41 -16.11 -5.26 -10.46
CA SER A 41 -14.98 -4.33 -10.41
C SER A 41 -13.68 -4.98 -9.98
N LYS A 42 -13.72 -6.22 -9.46
CA LYS A 42 -12.59 -6.90 -8.84
C LYS A 42 -11.85 -6.02 -7.83
N CYS A 43 -12.57 -5.06 -7.25
CA CYS A 43 -12.06 -4.05 -6.33
C CYS A 43 -10.92 -3.16 -6.87
N ILE A 44 -10.71 -3.06 -8.19
CA ILE A 44 -9.71 -2.19 -8.84
C ILE A 44 -10.34 -1.10 -9.70
N ARG A 45 -11.59 -0.75 -9.39
CA ARG A 45 -12.32 0.38 -10.01
C ARG A 45 -12.94 1.25 -8.92
N GLN A 46 -13.17 2.52 -9.22
CA GLN A 46 -13.71 3.50 -8.26
C GLN A 46 -15.14 3.21 -7.78
N TYR A 47 -15.84 2.23 -8.38
CA TYR A 47 -17.09 1.69 -7.86
C TYR A 47 -16.93 0.97 -6.51
N CYS A 48 -15.72 0.46 -6.22
CA CYS A 48 -15.40 -0.13 -4.93
C CYS A 48 -15.11 0.97 -3.91
N ILE A 49 -15.86 0.98 -2.81
CA ILE A 49 -15.68 1.96 -1.72
C ILE A 49 -14.31 1.82 -1.04
N CYS A 50 -13.76 0.60 -0.94
CA CYS A 50 -12.43 0.37 -0.34
C CYS A 50 -11.35 0.98 -1.24
N PHE A 51 -11.39 0.65 -2.53
CA PHE A 51 -10.44 1.14 -3.52
C PHE A 51 -10.50 2.66 -3.68
N ARG A 52 -11.70 3.25 -3.76
CA ARG A 52 -11.87 4.71 -3.83
C ARG A 52 -11.35 5.41 -2.58
N ALA A 53 -11.46 4.78 -1.42
CA ALA A 53 -10.90 5.28 -0.16
C ALA A 53 -9.39 4.99 0.00
N GLY A 54 -8.74 4.41 -1.01
CA GLY A 54 -7.31 4.08 -0.97
C GLY A 54 -6.94 2.94 -0.02
N VAL A 55 -7.91 2.21 0.54
CA VAL A 55 -7.67 1.12 1.50
C VAL A 55 -7.83 -0.26 0.87
N LEU A 56 -7.05 -1.22 1.36
CA LEU A 56 -7.22 -2.62 0.99
C LEU A 56 -8.54 -3.17 1.54
N CYS A 57 -9.15 -4.06 0.75
CA CYS A 57 -10.26 -4.90 1.17
C CYS A 57 -9.77 -5.83 2.28
N GLN A 58 -10.46 -5.81 3.41
CA GLN A 58 -10.23 -6.71 4.53
C GLN A 58 -11.59 -7.17 5.05
N GLY A 59 -11.86 -8.47 5.01
CA GLY A 59 -13.16 -9.05 5.43
C GLY A 59 -14.36 -8.62 4.57
N CYS A 60 -14.17 -8.28 3.30
CA CYS A 60 -15.24 -7.86 2.40
C CYS A 60 -15.94 -9.07 1.73
N ASP A 61 -17.20 -8.91 1.31
CA ASP A 61 -17.95 -9.93 0.53
C ASP A 61 -17.81 -9.72 -0.99
N CYS A 62 -16.66 -9.21 -1.44
CA CYS A 62 -16.38 -9.04 -2.86
C CYS A 62 -15.93 -10.36 -3.51
N VAL A 63 -16.19 -10.49 -4.81
CA VAL A 63 -15.82 -11.66 -5.61
C VAL A 63 -14.61 -11.32 -6.48
N GLU A 64 -13.65 -12.25 -6.55
CA GLU A 64 -12.38 -12.10 -7.30
C GLU A 64 -11.69 -10.76 -6.97
N CYS A 65 -11.45 -10.51 -5.68
CA CYS A 65 -10.81 -9.28 -5.23
C CYS A 65 -9.36 -9.20 -5.74
N LEU A 66 -8.97 -8.03 -6.24
CA LEU A 66 -7.58 -7.68 -6.59
C LEU A 66 -7.10 -6.47 -5.76
N ASN A 67 -7.78 -6.15 -4.66
CA ASN A 67 -7.41 -5.09 -3.72
C ASN A 67 -7.22 -5.67 -2.31
N ASP A 68 -6.61 -6.84 -2.21
CA ASP A 68 -6.40 -7.62 -0.98
C ASP A 68 -4.97 -7.53 -0.43
N GLY A 69 -4.02 -6.99 -1.23
CA GLY A 69 -2.62 -6.85 -0.87
C GLY A 69 -1.71 -7.85 -1.58
N ASP A 70 -2.25 -8.98 -2.03
CA ASP A 70 -1.51 -9.99 -2.81
C ASP A 70 -1.40 -9.59 -4.30
N HIS A 71 -2.36 -8.79 -4.78
CA HIS A 71 -2.43 -8.28 -6.16
C HIS A 71 -1.99 -6.81 -6.26
N GLU A 72 -0.84 -6.48 -5.67
CA GLU A 72 -0.37 -5.09 -5.60
C GLU A 72 -0.07 -4.50 -6.99
N GLU A 73 0.48 -5.30 -7.90
CA GLU A 73 0.80 -4.87 -9.26
C GLU A 73 -0.46 -4.43 -10.03
N GLU A 74 -1.50 -5.25 -10.06
CA GLU A 74 -2.78 -4.93 -10.71
C GLU A 74 -3.45 -3.71 -10.07
N ARG A 75 -3.36 -3.61 -8.75
CA ARG A 75 -3.91 -2.47 -8.00
C ARG A 75 -3.18 -1.17 -8.38
N LEU A 76 -1.85 -1.16 -8.43
CA LEU A 76 -1.06 0.02 -8.79
C LEU A 76 -1.31 0.44 -10.24
N ALA A 77 -1.33 -0.52 -11.18
CA ALA A 77 -1.65 -0.26 -12.58
C ALA A 77 -3.05 0.39 -12.74
N ALA A 78 -4.04 -0.10 -12.00
CA ALA A 78 -5.38 0.49 -12.00
C ALA A 78 -5.42 1.91 -11.44
N VAL A 79 -4.68 2.18 -10.36
CA VAL A 79 -4.55 3.54 -9.79
C VAL A 79 -3.92 4.50 -10.80
N GLU A 80 -2.84 4.10 -11.46
CA GLU A 80 -2.18 4.91 -12.49
C GLU A 80 -3.10 5.18 -13.68
N HIS A 81 -3.79 4.16 -14.19
CA HIS A 81 -4.74 4.31 -15.28
C HIS A 81 -5.88 5.30 -14.94
N ILE A 82 -6.39 5.24 -13.70
CA ILE A 82 -7.44 6.15 -13.26
C ILE A 82 -6.90 7.58 -13.11
N LYS A 83 -5.71 7.77 -12.53
CA LYS A 83 -5.09 9.10 -12.40
C LYS A 83 -4.80 9.76 -13.75
N THR A 84 -4.40 8.97 -14.75
CA THR A 84 -4.15 9.49 -16.11
C THR A 84 -5.46 9.84 -16.83
N SER A 85 -6.55 9.14 -16.53
CA SER A 85 -7.87 9.38 -17.15
C SER A 85 -8.66 10.50 -16.45
N ASP A 86 -8.55 10.60 -15.13
CA ASP A 86 -9.18 11.61 -14.28
C ASP A 86 -8.20 11.97 -13.14
N PRO A 87 -7.44 13.07 -13.28
CA PRO A 87 -6.50 13.51 -12.25
C PRO A 87 -7.16 13.83 -10.91
N LEU A 88 -8.48 14.09 -10.88
CA LEU A 88 -9.22 14.41 -9.66
C LEU A 88 -9.85 13.19 -8.99
N ALA A 89 -9.66 12.00 -9.56
CA ALA A 89 -10.32 10.77 -9.13
C ALA A 89 -10.01 10.36 -7.67
N PHE A 90 -8.87 10.79 -7.12
CA PHE A 90 -8.41 10.42 -5.77
C PHE A 90 -8.10 11.61 -4.85
N VAL A 91 -8.45 12.85 -5.24
CA VAL A 91 -8.38 13.98 -4.30
C VAL A 91 -9.58 13.93 -3.38
N ASP A 92 -9.32 14.01 -2.08
CA ASP A 92 -10.36 14.19 -1.09
C ASP A 92 -11.17 15.45 -1.47
N LYS A 93 -12.49 15.31 -1.58
CA LYS A 93 -13.43 16.38 -1.97
C LYS A 93 -13.52 17.54 -0.96
N LEU A 94 -12.45 17.82 -0.21
CA LEU A 94 -12.29 19.01 0.61
C LEU A 94 -11.87 20.19 -0.28
N ALA A 95 -12.68 20.53 -1.28
CA ALA A 95 -12.65 21.88 -1.80
C ALA A 95 -13.52 22.73 -0.85
N PRO A 96 -13.02 23.85 -0.30
CA PRO A 96 -13.88 24.76 0.44
C PRO A 96 -14.92 25.28 -0.55
N GLU A 97 -16.20 25.11 -0.22
CA GLU A 97 -17.26 25.81 -0.94
C GLU A 97 -16.98 27.31 -0.80
N VAL A 98 -16.55 27.94 -1.90
CA VAL A 98 -16.47 29.39 -1.98
C VAL A 98 -17.92 29.90 -2.02
N GLY A 99 -18.37 30.40 -0.88
CA GLY A 99 -19.55 31.25 -0.71
C GLY A 99 -19.13 32.53 -0.03
#